data_AF-A0A8T4J2R6-F1
#
_entry.id   AF-A0A8T4J2R6-F1
#
_cell.length_a   1.000
_cell.length_b   1.000
_cell.length_c   1.000
_cell.angle_alpha   90.00
_cell.angle_beta   90.00
_cell.angle_gamma   90.00
#
_symmetry.space_group_name_H-M   'P 1'
#
loop_
_entity.id
_entity.type
_entity.pdbx_description
1 polymer ?
#
loop_
_entity_poly.entity_id
_entity_poly.type
_entity_poly.pdbx_seq_one_letter_code
_entity_poly.pdbx_strand_id
1 'polypeptide(L)'
;VLRYQVGDVATMAGQLGHLLSVMALPAVSLGVIPFSVPRHRIWPQETFSIFDENTVEIELLTARVMVTAPGEIEQYENAFLRLADLAVYGDAARKLIRTALASIE
;
A
#
# COMPACT_ATOMS: atom_id res chain seq x y z
N VAL A 1 4.69 -2.73 4.79
CA VAL A 1 5.67 -3.65 4.14
C VAL A 1 5.33 -5.08 4.57
N LEU A 2 5.19 -6.04 3.64
CA LEU A 2 4.64 -7.38 3.96
C LEU A 2 5.44 -8.20 4.99
N ARG A 3 6.76 -7.97 5.10
CA ARG A 3 7.65 -8.71 6.02
C ARG A 3 7.99 -7.95 7.30
N TYR A 4 7.43 -6.75 7.48
CA TYR A 4 7.69 -5.95 8.68
C TYR A 4 6.77 -6.38 9.80
N GLN A 5 7.32 -6.89 10.90
CA GLN A 5 6.57 -7.45 12.01
C GLN A 5 6.32 -6.39 13.08
N VAL A 6 5.04 -6.08 13.33
CA VAL A 6 4.60 -5.11 14.36
C VAL A 6 3.88 -5.80 15.52
N GLY A 7 3.48 -7.06 15.34
CA GLY A 7 2.87 -7.91 16.36
C GLY A 7 3.47 -9.31 16.38
N ASP A 8 2.88 -10.20 17.18
CA ASP A 8 3.28 -11.60 17.22
C ASP A 8 2.96 -12.35 15.91
N VAL A 9 3.48 -13.57 15.79
CA VAL A 9 3.31 -14.44 14.61
C VAL A 9 1.83 -14.62 14.25
N ALA A 10 0.98 -14.88 15.24
CA ALA A 10 -0.45 -15.09 15.02
C ALA A 10 -1.14 -13.83 14.48
N THR A 11 -0.80 -12.66 15.04
CA THR A 11 -1.30 -11.37 14.58
C THR A 11 -0.86 -11.11 13.14
N MET A 12 0.43 -11.28 12.84
CA MET A 12 0.95 -11.04 11.49
C MET A 12 0.35 -12.00 10.45
N ALA A 13 0.15 -13.26 10.81
CA ALA A 13 -0.54 -14.24 9.96
C ALA A 13 -1.99 -13.82 9.69
N GLY A 14 -2.72 -13.37 10.72
CA GLY A 14 -4.08 -12.83 10.59
C GLY A 14 -4.15 -11.61 9.67
N GLN A 15 -3.22 -10.67 9.79
CA GLN A 15 -3.16 -9.47 8.94
C GLN A 15 -2.93 -9.83 7.46
N LEU A 16 -1.96 -10.72 7.17
CA LEU A 16 -1.71 -11.17 5.79
C LEU A 16 -2.88 -12.00 5.23
N GLY A 17 -3.53 -12.82 6.06
CA GLY A 17 -4.74 -13.54 5.71
C GLY A 17 -5.90 -12.60 5.39
N HIS A 18 -6.05 -11.50 6.14
CA HIS A 18 -7.04 -10.47 5.86
C HIS A 18 -6.81 -9.81 4.49
N LEU A 19 -5.55 -9.49 4.14
CA LEU A 19 -5.21 -8.98 2.81
C LEU A 19 -5.66 -9.93 1.69
N LEU A 20 -5.45 -11.24 1.85
CA LEU A 20 -5.91 -12.24 0.88
C LEU A 20 -7.44 -12.29 0.76
N SER A 21 -8.15 -12.08 1.86
CA SER A 21 -9.62 -12.05 1.88
C SER A 21 -10.17 -10.83 1.14
N VAL A 22 -9.66 -9.62 1.45
CA VAL A 22 -10.16 -8.39 0.82
C VAL A 22 -9.85 -8.29 -0.67
N MET A 23 -8.81 -8.99 -1.15
CA MET A 23 -8.53 -9.13 -2.59
C MET A 23 -9.66 -9.80 -3.40
N ALA A 24 -10.60 -10.48 -2.73
CA ALA A 24 -11.75 -11.09 -3.40
C ALA A 24 -12.95 -10.13 -3.53
N LEU A 25 -12.90 -8.95 -2.90
CA LEU A 25 -13.99 -7.98 -2.95
C LEU A 25 -13.98 -7.23 -4.30
N PRO A 26 -15.14 -7.10 -4.98
CA PRO A 26 -15.19 -6.47 -6.31
C PRO A 26 -14.88 -4.97 -6.29
N ALA A 27 -15.05 -4.32 -5.13
CA ALA A 27 -14.76 -2.90 -4.93
C ALA A 27 -13.31 -2.63 -4.49
N VAL A 28 -12.44 -3.65 -4.45
CA VAL A 28 -11.08 -3.53 -3.93
C VAL A 28 -10.07 -3.94 -5.01
N SER A 29 -9.11 -3.06 -5.28
CA SER A 29 -7.88 -3.41 -5.99
C SER A 29 -6.71 -3.33 -5.03
N LEU A 30 -6.01 -4.45 -4.83
CA LEU A 30 -4.82 -4.53 -3.98
C LEU A 30 -3.58 -4.78 -4.83
N GLY A 31 -2.69 -3.78 -4.87
CA GLY A 31 -1.38 -3.88 -5.49
C GLY A 31 -0.27 -4.10 -4.46
N VAL A 32 0.75 -4.88 -4.83
CA VAL A 32 1.96 -5.08 -4.02
C VAL A 32 3.18 -4.74 -4.85
N ILE A 33 4.00 -3.80 -4.40
CA ILE A 33 5.29 -3.50 -5.04
C ILE A 33 6.32 -4.56 -4.60
N PRO A 34 6.86 -5.40 -5.51
CA PRO A 34 7.86 -6.40 -5.15
C PRO A 34 9.17 -5.75 -4.66
N PHE A 35 9.86 -6.39 -3.72
CA PHE A 35 11.17 -5.90 -3.24
C PHE A 35 12.26 -5.88 -4.31
N SER A 36 12.10 -6.67 -5.38
CA SER A 36 13.03 -6.70 -6.52
C SER A 36 12.90 -5.48 -7.42
N VAL A 37 11.85 -4.67 -7.26
CA VAL A 37 11.64 -3.47 -8.07
C VAL A 37 12.32 -2.28 -7.39
N PRO A 38 13.40 -1.72 -7.95
CA PRO A 38 14.06 -0.58 -7.37
C PRO A 38 13.16 0.65 -7.45
N ARG A 39 12.98 1.36 -6.32
CA ARG A 39 12.13 2.57 -6.23
C ARG A 39 12.86 3.87 -6.54
N HIS A 40 13.96 3.80 -7.28
CA HIS A 40 14.86 4.90 -7.62
C HIS A 40 14.20 6.18 -8.19
N ARG A 41 12.96 6.12 -8.69
CA ARG A 41 12.20 7.28 -9.21
C ARG A 41 11.12 7.82 -8.26
N ILE A 42 10.84 7.16 -7.14
CA ILE A 42 9.85 7.58 -6.14
C ILE A 42 10.43 7.32 -4.75
N TRP A 43 10.76 8.40 -4.05
CA TRP A 43 11.19 8.29 -2.67
C TRP A 43 10.03 7.73 -1.83
N PRO A 44 10.28 6.83 -0.86
CA PRO A 44 9.24 6.46 0.10
C PRO A 44 8.79 7.72 0.86
N GLN A 45 7.62 8.23 0.48
CA GLN A 45 6.93 9.31 1.17
C GLN A 45 6.10 8.73 2.31
N GLU A 46 5.61 9.60 3.18
CA GLU A 46 4.61 9.30 4.18
C GLU A 46 3.40 8.61 3.53
N THR A 47 2.74 7.74 4.29
CA THR A 47 1.51 7.10 3.81
C THR A 47 0.46 8.18 3.59
N PHE A 48 -0.17 8.16 2.43
CA PHE A 48 -1.24 9.09 2.08
C PHE A 48 -2.45 8.33 1.52
N SER A 49 -3.62 8.93 1.69
CA SER A 49 -4.90 8.46 1.14
C SER A 49 -5.55 9.57 0.32
N ILE A 50 -5.99 9.24 -0.89
CA ILE A 50 -6.72 10.16 -1.77
C ILE A 50 -8.20 9.82 -1.68
N PHE A 51 -9.03 10.82 -1.41
CA PHE A 51 -10.49 10.71 -1.35
C PHE A 51 -11.08 11.56 -2.48
N ASP A 52 -11.59 10.87 -3.50
CA ASP A 52 -12.05 11.47 -4.75
C ASP A 52 -10.99 12.43 -5.33
N GLU A 53 -11.42 13.47 -6.03
CA GLU A 53 -10.54 14.53 -6.56
C GLU A 53 -10.48 15.75 -5.62
N ASN A 54 -10.88 15.57 -4.36
CA ASN A 54 -11.18 16.68 -3.45
C ASN A 54 -10.21 16.79 -2.27
N THR A 55 -9.60 15.68 -1.84
CA THR A 55 -8.83 15.68 -0.59
C THR A 55 -7.77 14.60 -0.58
N VAL A 56 -6.56 14.97 -0.16
CA VAL A 56 -5.52 14.01 0.23
C VAL A 56 -5.24 14.14 1.72
N GLU A 57 -5.20 13.00 2.40
CA GLU A 57 -4.83 12.89 3.80
C GLU A 57 -3.43 12.29 3.91
N ILE A 58 -2.58 12.90 4.73
CA ILE A 58 -1.25 12.39 5.06
C ILE A 58 -1.16 12.23 6.58
N GLU A 59 -0.79 11.03 7.02
CA GLU A 59 -0.58 10.74 8.43
C GLU A 59 0.89 10.91 8.79
N LEU A 60 1.17 11.82 9.72
CA LEU A 60 2.49 12.05 10.31
C LEU A 60 2.49 11.51 11.74
N LEU A 61 3.68 11.39 12.33
CA LEU A 61 3.84 10.86 13.69
C LEU A 61 2.97 11.57 14.74
N THR A 62 2.80 12.89 14.62
CA THR A 62 2.08 13.72 15.61
C THR A 62 0.94 14.54 15.02
N ALA A 63 0.70 14.45 13.71
CA ALA A 63 -0.23 15.32 13.02
C ALA A 63 -0.84 14.64 11.79
N ARG A 64 -2.00 15.13 11.37
CA ARG A 64 -2.64 14.79 10.11
C ARG A 64 -2.64 16.04 9.24
N VAL A 65 -2.21 15.91 7.99
CA VAL A 65 -2.26 16.98 7.00
C VAL A 65 -3.41 16.69 6.04
N MET A 66 -4.22 17.72 5.77
CA MET A 66 -5.31 17.68 4.80
C MET A 66 -4.95 18.61 3.65
N VAL A 67 -4.77 18.04 2.48
CA VAL A 67 -4.46 18.75 1.23
C VAL A 67 -5.74 18.87 0.43
N THR A 68 -6.11 20.11 0.11
CA THR A 68 -7.34 20.43 -0.66
C THR A 68 -7.05 21.33 -1.86
N ALA A 69 -5.80 21.80 -2.03
CA ALA A 69 -5.43 22.60 -3.18
C ALA A 69 -5.35 21.70 -4.44
N PRO A 70 -6.08 22.01 -5.53
CA PRO A 70 -6.15 21.12 -6.69
C PRO A 70 -4.81 20.73 -7.30
N GLY A 71 -3.86 21.68 -7.41
CA GLY A 71 -2.53 21.40 -7.93
C GLY A 71 -1.64 20.58 -7.00
N GLU A 72 -1.94 20.52 -5.71
CA GLU A 72 -1.26 19.60 -4.78
C GLU A 72 -1.90 18.21 -4.84
N ILE A 73 -3.23 18.13 -4.95
CA ILE A 73 -3.95 16.87 -5.17
C ILE A 73 -3.41 16.15 -6.42
N GLU A 74 -3.28 16.88 -7.53
CA GLU A 74 -2.74 16.34 -8.79
C GLU A 74 -1.31 15.77 -8.60
N GLN A 75 -0.49 16.36 -7.75
CA GLN A 75 0.86 15.84 -7.47
C GLN A 75 0.81 14.50 -6.72
N TYR A 76 -0.11 14.35 -5.77
CA TYR A 76 -0.32 13.10 -5.04
C TYR A 76 -0.94 12.01 -5.91
N GLU A 77 -1.89 12.35 -6.77
CA GLU A 77 -2.44 11.41 -7.76
C GLU A 77 -1.34 10.89 -8.70
N ASN A 78 -0.51 11.80 -9.23
CA ASN A 78 0.63 11.42 -10.05
C ASN A 78 1.65 10.55 -9.28
N ALA A 79 1.87 10.80 -7.98
CA ALA A 79 2.71 9.96 -7.14
C ALA A 79 2.11 8.57 -6.94
N PHE A 80 0.80 8.48 -6.69
CA PHE A 80 0.07 7.23 -6.56
C PHE A 80 0.15 6.40 -7.84
N LEU A 81 -0.11 7.00 -9.02
CA LEU A 81 -0.05 6.31 -10.30
C LEU A 81 1.35 5.74 -10.57
N ARG A 82 2.41 6.50 -10.29
CA ARG A 82 3.78 6.00 -10.42
C ARG A 82 4.08 4.84 -9.46
N LEU A 83 3.48 4.80 -8.27
CA LEU A 83 3.60 3.65 -7.34
C LEU A 83 2.78 2.46 -7.84
N ALA A 84 1.58 2.71 -8.37
CA ALA A 84 0.70 1.70 -8.96
C ALA A 84 1.36 0.99 -10.15
N ASP A 85 2.08 1.73 -10.99
CA ASP A 85 2.85 1.18 -12.12
C ASP A 85 3.96 0.20 -11.69
N LEU A 86 4.48 0.33 -10.46
CA LEU A 86 5.48 -0.58 -9.89
C LEU A 86 4.85 -1.79 -9.18
N ALA A 87 3.54 -1.74 -8.93
CA ALA A 87 2.84 -2.78 -8.20
C ALA A 87 2.46 -3.93 -9.12
N VAL A 88 2.50 -5.15 -8.58
CA VAL A 88 1.84 -6.29 -9.19
C VAL A 88 0.47 -6.48 -8.55
N TYR A 89 -0.47 -7.04 -9.31
CA TYR A 89 -1.87 -7.23 -8.91
C TYR A 89 -2.29 -8.70 -9.08
N GLY A 90 -3.50 -9.03 -8.62
CA GLY A 90 -4.09 -10.35 -8.80
C GLY A 90 -3.22 -11.49 -8.25
N ASP A 91 -3.00 -12.53 -9.06
CA ASP A 91 -2.25 -13.73 -8.64
C ASP A 91 -0.80 -13.44 -8.26
N ALA A 92 -0.16 -12.47 -8.91
CA ALA A 92 1.22 -12.10 -8.59
C ALA A 92 1.31 -11.47 -7.18
N ALA A 93 0.40 -10.55 -6.85
CA ALA A 93 0.29 -9.99 -5.49
C ALA A 93 -0.03 -11.07 -4.46
N ARG A 94 -1.00 -11.95 -4.77
CA ARG A 94 -1.40 -13.08 -3.92
C ARG A 94 -0.21 -13.99 -3.61
N LYS A 95 0.64 -14.28 -4.59
CA LYS A 95 1.85 -15.08 -4.41
C LYS A 95 2.85 -14.41 -3.45
N LEU A 96 3.04 -13.10 -3.56
CA LEU A 96 3.92 -12.36 -2.65
C LEU A 96 3.40 -12.37 -1.21
N ILE A 97 2.09 -12.20 -1.00
CA ILE A 97 1.46 -12.26 0.33
C ILE A 97 1.61 -13.66 0.92
N ARG A 98 1.34 -14.73 0.15
CA ARG A 98 1.53 -16.12 0.61
C ARG A 98 2.99 -16.43 0.95
N THR A 99 3.93 -15.89 0.16
CA THR A 99 5.36 -16.04 0.44
C THR A 99 5.75 -15.34 1.74
N ALA A 100 5.18 -14.17 2.03
CA ALA A 100 5.39 -13.49 3.31
C ALA A 100 4.79 -14.29 4.48
N LEU A 101 3.58 -14.84 4.32
CA LEU A 101 2.92 -15.66 5.33
C LEU A 101 3.75 -16.89 5.70
N ALA A 102 4.22 -17.64 4.70
CA ALA A 102 5.07 -18.82 4.89
C ALA A 102 6.47 -18.51 5.45
N SER A 103 6.85 -17.23 5.55
CA SER A 103 8.14 -16.81 6.13
C SER A 103 8.04 -16.36 7.59
N ILE A 104 6.83 -16.32 8.15
CA ILE A 104 6.57 -15.94 9.55
C ILE A 104 6.22 -17.18 10.39
N GLU A 105 5.92 -18.31 9.74
CA GLU A 105 5.93 -19.66 10.33
C GLU A 105 7.37 -20.11 10.66
#